data_AF-A0AAU5FSB7-F1
#
_entry.id   AF-A0AAU5FSB7-F1
#
_cell.length_a   1.000
_cell.length_b   1.000
_cell.length_c   1.000
_cell.angle_alpha   90.00
_cell.angle_beta   90.00
_cell.angle_gamma   90.00
#
_symmetry.space_group_name_H-M   'P 1'
#
loop_
_entity.id
_entity.type
_entity.pdbx_description
1 polymer ?
#
loop_
_entity_poly.entity_id
_entity_poly.type
_entity_poly.pdbx_seq_one_letter_code
_entity_poly.pdbx_strand_id
1 'polypeptide(L)'
;MSDEDGLSPEVRRMIEEAQAMMTEEVFEEMLRTKAAVEPDNLATLLDLVAIGITNGTWRNSCIEGWHADGRLSDGDMMRINSHTTDAIRRRLARWTTECGITSANSTSLAKVDVEDVDAFAIRLFRWVTNPKRRLPIGITLGELARTAKDLKEYEDHADRSLGGFAGQMEDKGVRFGLLRTACHGALACSSWWKHPAWPALVERYVSVLDRPTDPHWGPDGEWRTKLGAEPHSVQDRAALRTALLKAPWKLDESAAEWITNSGIRYLSH
;
A
#
# COMPACT_ATOMS: atom_id res chain seq x y z
N MET A 1 -13.86 -36.57 0.88
CA MET A 1 -14.44 -35.62 -0.07
C MET A 1 -15.43 -34.79 0.73
N SER A 2 -14.92 -33.77 1.42
CA SER A 2 -15.74 -32.82 2.18
C SER A 2 -16.24 -31.75 1.21
N ASP A 3 -17.54 -31.45 1.29
CA ASP A 3 -18.24 -30.42 0.53
C ASP A 3 -17.43 -29.12 0.45
N GLU A 4 -16.76 -28.92 -0.68
CA GLU A 4 -16.28 -27.60 -1.04
C GLU A 4 -17.51 -26.78 -1.45
N ASP A 5 -17.61 -25.62 -0.81
CA ASP A 5 -18.41 -24.49 -1.24
C ASP A 5 -19.86 -24.46 -0.72
N GLY A 6 -20.01 -24.29 0.60
CA GLY A 6 -21.27 -24.06 1.33
C GLY A 6 -21.99 -22.74 1.01
N LEU A 7 -21.91 -22.25 -0.22
CA LEU A 7 -22.64 -21.10 -0.73
C LEU A 7 -23.93 -21.56 -1.41
N SER A 8 -25.03 -20.83 -1.20
CA SER A 8 -26.28 -21.13 -1.89
C SER A 8 -26.14 -20.87 -3.40
N PRO A 9 -26.91 -21.57 -4.25
CA PRO A 9 -26.90 -21.33 -5.70
C PRO A 9 -27.20 -19.87 -6.07
N GLU A 10 -28.03 -19.20 -5.27
CA GLU A 10 -28.34 -17.77 -5.44
C GLU A 10 -27.12 -16.88 -5.18
N VAL A 11 -26.37 -17.14 -4.10
CA VAL A 11 -25.14 -16.40 -3.79
C VAL A 11 -24.08 -16.64 -4.85
N ARG A 12 -23.93 -17.87 -5.36
CA ARG A 12 -23.01 -18.15 -6.48
C ARG A 12 -23.39 -17.35 -7.73
N ARG A 13 -24.67 -17.33 -8.11
CA ARG A 13 -25.15 -16.53 -9.25
C ARG A 13 -24.85 -15.04 -9.06
N MET A 14 -25.09 -14.50 -7.87
CA MET A 14 -24.77 -13.09 -7.58
C MET A 14 -23.27 -12.79 -7.68
N ILE A 15 -22.41 -13.71 -7.24
CA ILE A 15 -20.95 -13.58 -7.37
C ILE A 15 -20.55 -13.61 -8.85
N GLU A 16 -21.09 -14.54 -9.62
CA GLU A 16 -20.82 -14.66 -11.06
C GLU A 16 -21.28 -13.40 -11.81
N GLU A 17 -22.48 -12.89 -11.52
CA GLU A 17 -22.99 -11.64 -12.10
C GLU A 17 -22.09 -10.45 -11.74
N ALA A 18 -21.72 -10.31 -10.46
CA ALA A 18 -20.81 -9.25 -10.02
C ALA A 18 -19.43 -9.37 -10.68
N GLN A 19 -18.90 -10.58 -10.83
CA GLN A 19 -17.64 -10.84 -11.53
C GLN A 19 -17.76 -10.51 -13.01
N ALA A 20 -18.87 -10.85 -13.67
CA ALA A 20 -19.10 -10.52 -15.07
C ALA A 20 -19.17 -9.00 -15.31
N MET A 21 -19.71 -8.25 -14.34
CA MET A 21 -19.76 -6.78 -14.38
C MET A 21 -18.40 -6.10 -14.16
N MET A 22 -17.40 -6.79 -13.59
CA MET A 22 -16.05 -6.24 -13.44
C MET A 22 -15.30 -6.33 -14.76
N THR A 23 -15.21 -5.20 -15.46
CA THR A 23 -14.43 -5.00 -16.69
C THR A 23 -13.29 -3.99 -16.49
N GLU A 24 -12.39 -3.87 -17.48
CA GLU A 24 -11.34 -2.85 -17.45
C GLU A 24 -11.93 -1.44 -17.42
N GLU A 25 -12.99 -1.18 -18.19
CA GLU A 25 -13.66 0.12 -18.30
C GLU A 25 -14.22 0.58 -16.94
N VAL A 26 -14.79 -0.35 -16.16
CA VAL A 26 -15.29 -0.04 -14.81
C VAL A 26 -14.15 0.42 -13.91
N PHE A 27 -13.01 -0.26 -13.93
CA PHE A 27 -11.87 0.15 -13.10
C PHE A 27 -11.22 1.44 -13.59
N GLU A 28 -11.15 1.66 -14.89
CA GLU A 28 -10.71 2.93 -15.44
C GLU A 28 -11.61 4.10 -15.00
N GLU A 29 -12.93 3.92 -15.09
CA GLU A 29 -13.89 4.93 -14.64
C GLU A 29 -13.78 5.18 -13.14
N MET A 30 -13.61 4.14 -12.33
CA MET A 30 -13.39 4.27 -10.89
C MET A 30 -12.11 5.08 -10.60
N LEU A 31 -10.99 4.80 -11.28
CA LEU A 31 -9.75 5.56 -11.09
C LEU A 31 -9.93 7.04 -11.46
N ARG A 32 -10.57 7.33 -12.61
CA ARG A 32 -10.82 8.71 -13.04
C ARG A 32 -11.77 9.45 -12.09
N THR A 33 -12.91 8.84 -11.75
CA THR A 33 -14.00 9.53 -11.05
C THR A 33 -13.86 9.55 -9.53
N LYS A 34 -13.28 8.50 -8.94
CA LYS A 34 -13.17 8.36 -7.48
C LYS A 34 -11.79 8.71 -6.94
N ALA A 35 -10.74 8.55 -7.75
CA ALA A 35 -9.37 8.84 -7.33
C ALA A 35 -8.71 10.02 -8.08
N ALA A 36 -9.37 10.58 -9.10
CA ALA A 36 -8.80 11.60 -9.98
C ALA A 36 -7.48 11.16 -10.63
N VAL A 37 -7.42 9.90 -11.07
CA VAL A 37 -6.24 9.28 -11.67
C VAL A 37 -6.50 8.91 -13.12
N GLU A 38 -5.58 9.28 -13.99
CA GLU A 38 -5.57 8.82 -15.38
C GLU A 38 -4.99 7.40 -15.47
N PRO A 39 -5.81 6.38 -15.78
CA PRO A 39 -5.38 4.98 -15.78
C PRO A 39 -4.34 4.66 -16.86
N ASP A 40 -4.25 5.48 -17.90
CA ASP A 40 -3.26 5.35 -18.97
C ASP A 40 -1.88 5.84 -18.54
N ASN A 41 -1.75 6.63 -17.48
CA ASN A 41 -0.44 7.01 -16.95
C ASN A 41 0.20 5.80 -16.25
N LEU A 42 1.09 5.10 -16.95
CA LEU A 42 1.73 3.90 -16.42
C LEU A 42 2.47 4.17 -15.11
N ALA A 43 3.15 5.31 -14.97
CA ALA A 43 3.92 5.60 -13.78
C ALA A 43 3.04 5.71 -12.53
N THR A 44 1.91 6.42 -12.64
CA THR A 44 0.91 6.57 -11.59
C THR A 44 0.17 5.25 -11.32
N LEU A 45 -0.18 4.51 -12.37
CA LEU A 45 -0.79 3.19 -12.22
C LEU A 45 0.11 2.25 -11.41
N LEU A 46 1.40 2.18 -11.74
CA LEU A 46 2.35 1.34 -11.01
C LEU A 46 2.56 1.79 -9.56
N ASP A 47 2.45 3.09 -9.26
CA ASP A 47 2.46 3.58 -7.88
C ASP A 47 1.26 3.04 -7.10
N LEU A 48 0.05 3.09 -7.68
CA LEU A 48 -1.16 2.55 -7.06
C LEU A 48 -1.16 1.03 -6.95
N VAL A 49 -0.64 0.30 -7.96
CA VAL A 49 -0.46 -1.16 -7.87
C VAL A 49 0.50 -1.50 -6.73
N ALA A 50 1.60 -0.76 -6.58
CA ALA A 50 2.53 -0.99 -5.48
C ALA A 50 1.86 -0.80 -4.11
N ILE A 51 1.00 0.21 -3.97
CA ILE A 51 0.19 0.43 -2.77
C ILE A 51 -0.76 -0.74 -2.56
N GLY A 52 -1.50 -1.15 -3.60
CA GLY A 52 -2.46 -2.25 -3.53
C GLY A 52 -1.81 -3.58 -3.12
N ILE A 53 -0.68 -3.93 -3.72
CA ILE A 53 0.10 -5.13 -3.34
C ILE A 53 0.60 -4.97 -1.91
N THR A 54 1.19 -3.84 -1.53
CA THR A 54 1.68 -3.65 -0.14
C THR A 54 0.53 -3.80 0.86
N ASN A 55 -0.62 -3.20 0.57
CA ASN A 55 -1.77 -3.31 1.44
C ASN A 55 -2.23 -4.77 1.56
N GLY A 56 -2.34 -5.51 0.45
CA GLY A 56 -2.77 -6.91 0.47
C GLY A 56 -1.77 -7.85 1.15
N THR A 57 -0.49 -7.75 0.83
CA THR A 57 0.54 -8.70 1.29
C THR A 57 1.17 -8.34 2.62
N TRP A 58 1.02 -7.11 3.10
CA TRP A 58 1.65 -6.63 4.34
C TRP A 58 0.64 -6.06 5.32
N ARG A 59 -0.02 -4.94 4.98
CA ARG A 59 -0.91 -4.23 5.94
C ARG A 59 -2.08 -5.10 6.37
N ASN A 60 -2.91 -5.55 5.44
CA ASN A 60 -4.11 -6.35 5.73
C ASN A 60 -3.75 -7.83 5.92
N SER A 61 -2.81 -8.13 6.82
CA SER A 61 -2.36 -9.48 7.15
C SER A 61 -2.26 -9.66 8.68
N CYS A 62 -1.67 -10.76 9.14
CA CYS A 62 -1.36 -10.97 10.56
C CYS A 62 -0.45 -9.87 11.15
N ILE A 63 0.21 -9.04 10.33
CA ILE A 63 0.92 -7.84 10.78
C ILE A 63 0.03 -6.89 11.58
N GLU A 64 -1.27 -6.74 11.26
CA GLU A 64 -2.18 -5.94 12.10
C GLU A 64 -2.28 -6.49 13.52
N GLY A 65 -2.31 -7.82 13.66
CA GLY A 65 -2.29 -8.48 14.97
C GLY A 65 -0.98 -8.20 15.70
N TRP A 66 0.15 -8.26 14.99
CA TRP A 66 1.47 -7.94 15.58
C TRP A 66 1.57 -6.48 16.00
N HIS A 67 0.97 -5.56 15.25
CA HIS A 67 0.88 -4.16 15.62
C HIS A 67 -0.01 -3.96 16.86
N ALA A 68 -1.20 -4.59 16.90
CA ALA A 68 -2.09 -4.55 18.05
C ALA A 68 -1.46 -5.15 19.32
N ASP A 69 -0.61 -6.17 19.18
CA ASP A 69 0.20 -6.77 20.26
C ASP A 69 1.36 -5.87 20.75
N GLY A 70 1.53 -4.68 20.16
CA GLY A 70 2.60 -3.74 20.51
C GLY A 70 3.99 -4.15 19.98
N ARG A 71 4.06 -5.04 18.98
CA ARG A 71 5.34 -5.41 18.33
C ARG A 71 5.84 -4.32 17.38
N LEU A 72 4.93 -3.48 16.89
CA LEU A 72 5.18 -2.37 15.98
C LEU A 72 4.42 -1.15 16.49
N SER A 73 5.10 -0.01 16.55
CA SER A 73 4.45 1.29 16.75
C SER A 73 3.72 1.75 15.47
N ASP A 74 2.88 2.79 15.58
CA ASP A 74 2.28 3.41 14.39
C ASP A 74 3.36 4.00 13.47
N GLY A 75 4.41 4.59 14.06
CA GLY A 75 5.59 5.06 13.34
C GLY A 75 6.31 3.95 12.57
N ASP A 76 6.47 2.77 13.18
CA ASP A 76 7.04 1.60 12.49
C ASP A 76 6.16 1.15 11.33
N MET A 77 4.83 1.10 11.54
CA MET A 77 3.88 0.76 10.49
C MET A 77 4.01 1.71 9.31
N MET A 78 4.03 3.03 9.54
CA MET A 78 4.23 4.02 8.47
C MET A 78 5.55 3.80 7.71
N ARG A 79 6.66 3.59 8.44
CA ARG A 79 7.99 3.42 7.84
C ARG A 79 8.06 2.13 7.01
N ILE A 80 7.59 1.00 7.55
CA ILE A 80 7.65 -0.29 6.86
C ILE A 80 6.71 -0.32 5.66
N ASN A 81 5.50 0.22 5.80
CA ASN A 81 4.53 0.35 4.71
C ASN A 81 5.15 1.12 3.53
N SER A 82 5.68 2.31 3.79
CA SER A 82 6.25 3.17 2.75
C SER A 82 7.48 2.54 2.09
N HIS A 83 8.38 1.94 2.88
CA HIS A 83 9.55 1.24 2.35
C HIS A 83 9.16 0.03 1.49
N THR A 84 8.16 -0.74 1.93
CA THR A 84 7.68 -1.92 1.20
C THR A 84 7.04 -1.49 -0.12
N THR A 85 6.22 -0.43 -0.12
CA THR A 85 5.65 0.17 -1.33
C THR A 85 6.72 0.64 -2.30
N ASP A 86 7.74 1.37 -1.83
CA ASP A 86 8.88 1.80 -2.66
C ASP A 86 9.61 0.60 -3.30
N ALA A 87 9.88 -0.42 -2.50
CA ALA A 87 10.57 -1.62 -2.95
C ALA A 87 9.75 -2.45 -3.96
N ILE A 88 8.42 -2.53 -3.81
CA ILE A 88 7.53 -3.15 -4.79
C ILE A 88 7.45 -2.30 -6.05
N ARG A 89 7.30 -0.98 -5.92
CA ARG A 89 7.24 -0.07 -7.06
C ARG A 89 8.47 -0.15 -7.97
N ARG A 90 9.67 -0.26 -7.39
CA ARG A 90 10.92 -0.48 -8.15
C ARG A 90 10.94 -1.82 -8.87
N ARG A 91 10.38 -2.87 -8.26
CA ARG A 91 10.28 -4.20 -8.88
C ARG A 91 9.28 -4.21 -10.02
N LEU A 92 8.12 -3.57 -9.84
CA LEU A 92 7.14 -3.35 -10.90
C LEU A 92 7.76 -2.59 -12.09
N ALA A 93 8.49 -1.49 -11.84
CA ALA A 93 9.16 -0.74 -12.90
C ALA A 93 10.14 -1.61 -13.70
N ARG A 94 10.95 -2.39 -12.98
CA ARG A 94 11.91 -3.30 -13.60
C ARG A 94 11.21 -4.37 -14.41
N TRP A 95 10.18 -5.00 -13.84
CA TRP A 95 9.38 -6.02 -14.50
C TRP A 95 8.72 -5.49 -15.77
N THR A 96 8.14 -4.28 -15.76
CA THR A 96 7.59 -3.67 -16.98
C THR A 96 8.64 -3.47 -18.06
N THR A 97 9.87 -3.10 -17.69
CA THR A 97 10.99 -3.02 -18.65
C THR A 97 11.42 -4.40 -19.15
N GLU A 98 11.44 -5.42 -18.30
CA GLU A 98 11.73 -6.83 -18.66
C GLU A 98 10.72 -7.34 -19.71
N CYS A 99 9.43 -6.97 -19.58
CA CYS A 99 8.37 -7.29 -20.54
C CYS A 99 8.37 -6.38 -21.79
N GLY A 100 9.39 -5.55 -22.01
CA GLY A 100 9.49 -4.70 -23.19
C GLY A 100 8.54 -3.49 -23.22
N ILE A 101 7.91 -3.14 -22.08
CA ILE A 101 7.05 -1.96 -21.98
C ILE A 101 7.93 -0.71 -21.93
N THR A 102 7.99 -0.02 -23.07
CA THR A 102 8.78 1.22 -23.25
C THR A 102 7.92 2.47 -23.32
N SER A 103 6.61 2.32 -23.53
CA SER A 103 5.68 3.44 -23.54
C SER A 103 5.37 3.90 -22.12
N ALA A 104 5.05 5.19 -21.96
CA ALA A 104 4.50 5.72 -20.72
C ALA A 104 3.01 5.36 -20.52
N ASN A 105 2.43 4.56 -21.44
CA ASN A 105 1.01 4.23 -21.47
C ASN A 105 0.75 2.80 -20.94
N SER A 106 -0.22 2.66 -20.02
CA SER A 106 -0.62 1.38 -19.43
C SER A 106 -1.29 0.41 -20.40
N THR A 107 -1.83 0.86 -21.54
CA THR A 107 -2.44 -0.01 -22.58
C THR A 107 -1.50 -1.10 -23.10
N SER A 108 -0.18 -0.85 -23.06
CA SER A 108 0.82 -1.85 -23.48
C SER A 108 0.86 -3.07 -22.55
N LEU A 109 0.34 -2.96 -21.32
CA LEU A 109 0.27 -4.06 -20.36
C LEU A 109 -0.65 -5.19 -20.81
N ALA A 110 -1.58 -4.94 -21.74
CA ALA A 110 -2.45 -5.98 -22.30
C ALA A 110 -1.69 -7.03 -23.12
N LYS A 111 -0.41 -6.77 -23.46
CA LYS A 111 0.46 -7.67 -24.23
C LYS A 111 1.42 -8.49 -23.37
N VAL A 112 1.36 -8.32 -22.04
CA VAL A 112 2.24 -9.06 -21.14
C VAL A 112 1.69 -10.47 -20.97
N ASP A 113 2.57 -11.46 -21.04
CA ASP A 113 2.21 -12.87 -20.89
C ASP A 113 1.94 -13.22 -19.43
N VAL A 114 1.05 -14.18 -19.18
CA VAL A 114 0.68 -14.60 -17.83
C VAL A 114 1.86 -15.25 -17.12
N GLU A 115 2.71 -15.98 -17.85
CA GLU A 115 3.92 -16.60 -17.30
C GLU A 115 4.90 -15.56 -16.74
N ASP A 116 4.95 -14.36 -17.34
CA ASP A 116 5.76 -13.24 -16.82
C ASP A 116 5.17 -12.69 -15.51
N VAL A 117 3.85 -12.68 -15.36
CA VAL A 117 3.15 -12.31 -14.13
C VAL A 117 3.44 -13.31 -13.03
N ASP A 118 3.32 -14.61 -13.30
CA ASP A 118 3.58 -15.67 -12.33
C ASP A 118 5.03 -15.62 -11.85
N ALA A 119 5.97 -15.49 -12.79
CA ALA A 119 7.37 -15.34 -12.46
C ALA A 119 7.60 -14.09 -11.59
N PHE A 120 6.89 -12.99 -11.83
CA PHE A 120 6.96 -11.78 -11.02
C PHE A 120 6.36 -11.99 -9.61
N ALA A 121 5.18 -12.60 -9.51
CA ALA A 121 4.51 -12.90 -8.25
C ALA A 121 5.38 -13.80 -7.36
N ILE A 122 6.02 -14.83 -7.93
CA ILE A 122 6.97 -15.70 -7.21
C ILE A 122 8.19 -14.90 -6.72
N ARG A 123 8.74 -14.00 -7.55
CA ARG A 123 9.87 -13.13 -7.14
C ARG A 123 9.47 -12.19 -6.01
N LEU A 124 8.25 -11.63 -6.05
CA LEU A 124 7.70 -10.81 -4.98
C LEU A 124 7.48 -11.60 -3.70
N PHE A 125 6.87 -12.78 -3.79
CA PHE A 125 6.62 -13.67 -2.66
C PHE A 125 7.92 -13.96 -1.92
N ARG A 126 8.91 -14.51 -2.64
CA ARG A 126 10.23 -14.83 -2.08
C ARG A 126 10.91 -13.64 -1.41
N TRP A 127 10.70 -12.42 -1.91
CA TRP A 127 11.28 -11.23 -1.30
C TRP A 127 10.50 -10.78 -0.06
N VAL A 128 9.17 -10.75 -0.14
CA VAL A 128 8.33 -10.20 0.94
C VAL A 128 8.34 -11.12 2.16
N THR A 129 8.43 -12.43 1.96
CA THR A 129 8.44 -13.44 3.03
C THR A 129 9.84 -13.85 3.49
N ASN A 130 10.91 -13.32 2.88
CA ASN A 130 12.27 -13.70 3.27
C ASN A 130 12.52 -13.34 4.75
N PRO A 131 12.77 -14.31 5.65
CA PRO A 131 13.00 -14.03 7.06
C PRO A 131 14.23 -13.16 7.30
N LYS A 132 15.19 -13.15 6.36
CA LYS A 132 16.39 -12.30 6.40
C LYS A 132 16.16 -10.89 5.83
N ARG A 133 14.95 -10.57 5.36
CA ARG A 133 14.61 -9.22 4.87
C ARG A 133 14.75 -8.23 6.00
N ARG A 134 15.71 -7.31 5.88
CA ARG A 134 15.85 -6.18 6.81
C ARG A 134 14.74 -5.16 6.57
N LEU A 135 14.06 -4.78 7.64
CA LEU A 135 13.03 -3.75 7.68
C LEU A 135 13.72 -2.38 7.93
N PRO A 136 13.08 -1.26 7.55
CA PRO A 136 13.65 0.08 7.79
C PRO A 136 13.85 0.41 9.28
N ILE A 137 13.25 -0.38 10.17
CA ILE A 137 13.37 -0.28 11.63
C ILE A 137 14.59 -1.04 12.21
N GLY A 138 15.44 -1.61 11.35
CA GLY A 138 16.73 -2.21 11.75
C GLY A 138 16.70 -3.72 12.00
N ILE A 139 15.54 -4.28 12.36
CA ILE A 139 15.34 -5.72 12.54
C ILE A 139 14.99 -6.44 11.22
N THR A 140 15.11 -7.76 11.23
CA THR A 140 14.67 -8.64 10.16
C THR A 140 13.21 -9.05 10.32
N LEU A 141 12.59 -9.52 9.23
CA LEU A 141 11.24 -10.09 9.28
C LEU A 141 11.15 -11.28 10.24
N GLY A 142 12.16 -12.15 10.28
CA GLY A 142 12.18 -13.30 11.19
C GLY A 142 12.21 -12.87 12.66
N GLU A 143 12.97 -11.82 12.99
CA GLU A 143 12.98 -11.23 14.34
C GLU A 143 11.63 -10.62 14.70
N LEU A 144 10.98 -9.92 13.75
CA LEU A 144 9.65 -9.34 13.97
C LEU A 144 8.58 -10.42 14.19
N ALA A 145 8.61 -11.51 13.43
CA ALA A 145 7.68 -12.61 13.56
C ALA A 145 7.79 -13.32 14.92
N ARG A 146 8.98 -13.29 15.57
CA ARG A 146 9.32 -13.94 16.85
C ARG A 146 9.27 -15.47 16.84
N THR A 147 8.33 -16.09 16.13
CA THR A 147 8.17 -17.55 16.04
C THR A 147 8.08 -18.03 14.60
N ALA A 148 8.42 -19.30 14.37
CA ALA A 148 8.25 -19.94 13.07
C ALA A 148 6.77 -20.05 12.67
N LYS A 149 5.85 -20.14 13.63
CA LYS A 149 4.41 -20.20 13.39
C LYS A 149 3.91 -18.86 12.84
N ASP A 150 4.28 -17.75 13.50
CA ASP A 150 3.88 -16.41 13.09
C ASP A 150 4.46 -16.09 11.70
N LEU A 151 5.72 -16.46 11.44
CA LEU A 151 6.31 -16.31 10.11
C LEU A 151 5.55 -17.12 9.05
N LYS A 152 5.19 -18.37 9.36
CA LYS A 152 4.43 -19.23 8.44
C LYS A 152 3.03 -18.68 8.17
N GLU A 153 2.37 -18.11 9.17
CA GLU A 153 1.08 -17.44 9.01
C GLU A 153 1.19 -16.24 8.05
N TYR A 154 2.25 -15.44 8.21
CA TYR A 154 2.55 -14.34 7.28
C TYR A 154 2.83 -14.85 5.85
N GLU A 155 3.63 -15.91 5.73
CA GLU A 155 3.90 -16.57 4.44
C GLU A 155 2.62 -17.02 3.76
N ASP A 156 1.74 -17.72 4.47
CA ASP A 156 0.47 -18.22 3.93
C ASP A 156 -0.47 -17.09 3.50
N HIS A 157 -0.45 -15.98 4.23
CA HIS A 157 -1.21 -14.79 3.84
C HIS A 157 -0.65 -14.14 2.57
N ALA A 158 0.67 -13.98 2.50
CA ALA A 158 1.35 -13.40 1.34
C ALA A 158 1.15 -14.27 0.09
N ASP A 159 1.21 -15.60 0.24
CA ASP A 159 0.95 -16.57 -0.83
C ASP A 159 -0.48 -16.43 -1.38
N ARG A 160 -1.50 -16.47 -0.52
CA ARG A 160 -2.90 -16.26 -0.94
C ARG A 160 -3.11 -14.91 -1.63
N SER A 161 -2.49 -13.85 -1.09
CA SER A 161 -2.63 -12.49 -1.64
C SER A 161 -1.99 -12.36 -3.02
N LEU A 162 -0.79 -12.91 -3.22
CA LEU A 162 -0.08 -12.86 -4.50
C LEU A 162 -0.63 -13.87 -5.51
N GLY A 163 -1.11 -15.02 -5.05
CA GLY A 163 -1.85 -15.98 -5.87
C GLY A 163 -3.15 -15.39 -6.40
N GLY A 164 -3.91 -14.69 -5.55
CA GLY A 164 -5.11 -13.95 -6.00
C GLY A 164 -4.80 -12.80 -6.96
N PHE A 165 -3.66 -12.13 -6.79
CA PHE A 165 -3.17 -11.11 -7.72
C PHE A 165 -2.83 -11.69 -9.09
N ALA A 166 -2.09 -12.81 -9.15
CA ALA A 166 -1.72 -13.48 -10.39
C ALA A 166 -2.92 -14.15 -11.07
N GLY A 167 -3.74 -14.88 -10.32
CA GLY A 167 -4.90 -15.61 -10.87
C GLY A 167 -5.94 -14.72 -11.53
N GLN A 168 -6.09 -13.46 -11.10
CA GLN A 168 -6.96 -12.50 -11.79
C GLN A 168 -6.42 -12.08 -13.16
N MET A 169 -5.09 -12.06 -13.32
CA MET A 169 -4.46 -11.75 -14.60
C MET A 169 -4.50 -12.94 -15.55
N GLU A 170 -4.43 -14.16 -15.01
CA GLU A 170 -4.66 -15.39 -15.76
C GLU A 170 -6.10 -15.47 -16.30
N ASP A 171 -7.09 -15.17 -15.44
CA ASP A 171 -8.51 -15.26 -15.80
C ASP A 171 -8.96 -14.15 -16.77
N LYS A 172 -8.51 -12.91 -16.55
CA LYS A 172 -9.08 -11.73 -17.23
C LYS A 172 -8.06 -10.84 -17.95
N GLY A 173 -6.80 -11.23 -17.95
CA GLY A 173 -5.71 -10.49 -18.58
C GLY A 173 -4.94 -9.59 -17.61
N VAL A 174 -3.68 -9.33 -17.96
CA VAL A 174 -2.72 -8.61 -17.10
C VAL A 174 -3.15 -7.18 -16.81
N ARG A 175 -3.60 -6.44 -17.83
CA ARG A 175 -4.05 -5.05 -17.66
C ARG A 175 -5.24 -4.95 -16.71
N PHE A 176 -6.23 -5.83 -16.87
CA PHE A 176 -7.36 -5.96 -15.95
C PHE A 176 -6.91 -6.15 -14.49
N GLY A 177 -6.06 -7.15 -14.22
CA GLY A 177 -5.62 -7.41 -12.84
C GLY A 177 -4.83 -6.26 -12.22
N LEU A 178 -4.04 -5.55 -13.02
CA LEU A 178 -3.30 -4.35 -12.59
C LEU A 178 -4.24 -3.17 -12.31
N LEU A 179 -5.23 -2.92 -13.18
CA LEU A 179 -6.26 -1.89 -12.95
C LEU A 179 -7.06 -2.18 -11.67
N ARG A 180 -7.48 -3.43 -11.47
CA ARG A 180 -8.18 -3.84 -10.25
C ARG A 180 -7.33 -3.61 -9.01
N THR A 181 -6.06 -4.00 -9.05
CA THR A 181 -5.11 -3.80 -7.94
C THR A 181 -4.84 -2.32 -7.68
N ALA A 182 -4.73 -1.50 -8.73
CA ALA A 182 -4.60 -0.06 -8.62
C ALA A 182 -5.84 0.60 -8.01
N CYS A 183 -7.05 0.19 -8.40
CA CYS A 183 -8.30 0.62 -7.78
C CYS A 183 -8.30 0.36 -6.28
N HIS A 184 -7.89 -0.84 -5.86
CA HIS A 184 -7.73 -1.16 -4.44
C HIS A 184 -6.76 -0.19 -3.75
N GLY A 185 -5.58 0.02 -4.34
CA GLY A 185 -4.59 0.96 -3.81
C GLY A 185 -5.05 2.43 -3.79
N ALA A 186 -5.88 2.84 -4.74
CA ALA A 186 -6.39 4.21 -4.80
C ALA A 186 -7.51 4.48 -3.79
N LEU A 187 -8.46 3.56 -3.70
CA LEU A 187 -9.70 3.78 -2.95
C LEU A 187 -9.59 3.40 -1.48
N ALA A 188 -8.83 2.35 -1.16
CA ALA A 188 -8.65 1.91 0.23
C ALA A 188 -7.48 2.61 0.94
N CYS A 189 -6.59 3.29 0.21
CA CYS A 189 -5.32 3.78 0.73
C CYS A 189 -5.01 5.23 0.30
N SER A 190 -6.02 6.11 0.29
CA SER A 190 -5.91 7.50 -0.18
C SER A 190 -4.87 8.35 0.58
N SER A 191 -4.60 8.02 1.83
CA SER A 191 -3.58 8.67 2.68
C SER A 191 -2.23 7.96 2.68
N TRP A 192 -1.97 7.04 1.75
CA TRP A 192 -0.76 6.23 1.72
C TRP A 192 0.37 6.93 0.95
N TRP A 193 1.62 6.76 1.37
CA TRP A 193 2.77 7.36 0.68
C TRP A 193 2.89 6.84 -0.78
N LYS A 194 3.06 7.74 -1.75
CA LYS A 194 2.91 7.55 -3.23
C LYS A 194 1.49 7.63 -3.78
N HIS A 195 0.46 7.70 -2.94
CA HIS A 195 -0.87 8.01 -3.45
C HIS A 195 -0.84 9.40 -4.12
N PRO A 196 -1.55 9.63 -5.23
CA PRO A 196 -1.58 10.93 -5.91
C PRO A 196 -2.02 12.11 -5.02
N ALA A 197 -2.82 11.84 -3.99
CA ALA A 197 -3.23 12.83 -2.99
C ALA A 197 -2.18 13.10 -1.89
N TRP A 198 -1.16 12.24 -1.75
CA TRP A 198 -0.15 12.32 -0.69
C TRP A 198 0.60 13.65 -0.67
N PRO A 199 1.06 14.23 -1.79
CA PRO A 199 1.72 15.53 -1.76
C PRO A 199 0.85 16.63 -1.14
N ALA A 200 -0.43 16.73 -1.55
CA ALA A 200 -1.36 17.70 -0.98
C ALA A 200 -1.62 17.46 0.51
N LEU A 201 -1.66 16.19 0.94
CA LEU A 201 -1.76 15.82 2.35
C LEU A 201 -0.54 16.31 3.16
N VAL A 202 0.67 16.11 2.63
CA VAL A 202 1.91 16.59 3.27
C VAL A 202 1.91 18.12 3.37
N GLU A 203 1.46 18.82 2.33
CA GLU A 203 1.34 20.28 2.36
C GLU A 203 0.38 20.76 3.44
N ARG A 204 -0.80 20.15 3.49
CA ARG A 204 -1.79 20.45 4.52
C ARG A 204 -1.22 20.20 5.91
N TYR A 205 -0.58 19.05 6.10
CA TYR A 205 -0.01 18.64 7.37
C TYR A 205 1.07 19.60 7.86
N VAL A 206 2.06 19.93 7.01
CA VAL A 206 3.12 20.87 7.38
C VAL A 206 2.54 22.24 7.74
N SER A 207 1.52 22.71 7.01
CA SER A 207 0.83 23.96 7.34
C SER A 207 0.06 23.91 8.68
N VAL A 208 -0.45 22.75 9.08
CA VAL A 208 -1.19 22.55 10.34
C VAL A 208 -0.25 22.62 11.55
N LEU A 209 0.98 22.12 11.40
CA LEU A 209 2.00 22.15 12.46
C LEU A 209 2.36 23.58 12.89
N ASP A 210 2.28 24.55 11.98
CA ASP A 210 2.58 25.96 12.27
C ASP A 210 1.34 26.76 12.74
N ARG A 211 0.18 26.10 12.87
CA ARG A 211 -1.09 26.73 13.23
C ARG A 211 -1.72 26.02 14.44
N PRO A 212 -1.37 26.41 15.68
CA PRO A 212 -1.92 25.79 16.88
C PRO A 212 -3.45 25.89 17.00
N THR A 213 -4.06 26.87 16.34
CA THR A 213 -5.52 27.09 16.31
C THR A 213 -6.22 26.40 15.14
N ASP A 214 -5.52 25.57 14.36
CA ASP A 214 -6.12 24.84 13.26
C ASP A 214 -7.18 23.84 13.78
N PRO A 215 -8.36 23.73 13.15
CA PRO A 215 -9.41 22.79 13.60
C PRO A 215 -8.97 21.34 13.70
N HIS A 216 -7.91 20.93 12.98
CA HIS A 216 -7.28 19.62 13.13
C HIS A 216 -6.92 19.31 14.59
N TRP A 217 -6.53 20.31 15.38
CA TRP A 217 -6.12 20.12 16.77
C TRP A 217 -7.26 20.04 17.78
N GLY A 218 -8.51 20.17 17.31
CA GLY A 218 -9.71 20.31 18.15
C GLY A 218 -10.07 21.78 18.43
N PRO A 219 -11.28 22.05 18.96
CA PRO A 219 -11.78 23.41 19.18
C PRO A 219 -10.85 24.31 20.00
N ASP A 220 -10.12 23.74 20.96
CA ASP A 220 -9.22 24.47 21.86
C ASP A 220 -7.74 24.02 21.71
N GLY A 221 -7.42 23.31 20.63
CA GLY A 221 -6.08 22.75 20.43
C GLY A 221 -5.74 21.62 21.41
N GLU A 222 -6.75 20.96 21.99
CA GLU A 222 -6.56 19.96 23.03
C GLU A 222 -5.76 18.75 22.55
N TRP A 223 -5.84 18.38 21.27
CA TRP A 223 -5.03 17.29 20.73
C TRP A 223 -3.56 17.71 20.64
N ARG A 224 -3.27 18.92 20.18
CA ARG A 224 -1.89 19.44 20.11
C ARG A 224 -1.23 19.46 21.48
N THR A 225 -1.99 19.79 22.53
CA THR A 225 -1.53 19.84 23.93
C THR A 225 -1.26 18.45 24.51
N LYS A 226 -1.98 17.42 24.06
CA LYS A 226 -1.75 16.02 24.47
C LYS A 226 -0.52 15.40 23.81
N LEU A 227 -0.08 15.95 22.67
CA LEU A 227 1.14 15.49 22.02
C LEU A 227 2.36 15.87 22.86
N GLY A 228 3.34 14.95 22.91
CA GLY A 228 4.66 15.27 23.45
C GLY A 228 5.37 16.37 22.66
N ALA A 229 6.53 16.80 23.17
CA ALA A 229 7.38 17.77 22.48
C ALA A 229 7.70 17.31 21.05
N GLU A 230 7.68 18.25 20.10
CA GLU A 230 8.05 17.97 18.70
C GLU A 230 9.53 17.55 18.63
N PRO A 231 9.84 16.39 18.01
CA PRO A 231 11.22 15.99 17.74
C PRO A 231 11.93 17.04 16.88
N HIS A 232 13.25 17.21 17.07
CA HIS A 232 14.04 18.18 16.30
C HIS A 232 13.91 17.99 14.78
N SER A 233 13.81 16.75 14.30
CA SER A 233 13.62 16.42 12.89
C SER A 233 12.25 16.80 12.33
N VAL A 234 11.24 17.04 13.20
CA VAL A 234 9.91 17.52 12.84
C VAL A 234 9.87 19.05 12.80
N GLN A 235 10.62 19.72 13.69
CA GLN A 235 10.67 21.18 13.81
C GLN A 235 11.14 21.87 12.52
N ASP A 236 12.09 21.26 11.79
CA ASP A 236 12.46 21.72 10.46
C ASP A 236 11.41 21.30 9.43
N ARG A 237 10.45 22.21 9.18
CA ARG A 237 9.33 21.99 8.25
C ARG A 237 9.78 21.66 6.82
N ALA A 238 10.88 22.27 6.36
CA ALA A 238 11.37 22.05 5.00
C ALA A 238 12.02 20.66 4.86
N ALA A 239 12.81 20.25 5.85
CA ALA A 239 13.38 18.92 5.92
C ALA A 239 12.29 17.85 6.09
N LEU A 240 11.32 18.06 6.98
CA LEU A 240 10.19 17.16 7.21
C LEU A 240 9.39 16.95 5.93
N ARG A 241 8.99 18.03 5.26
CA ARG A 241 8.29 17.99 3.97
C ARG A 241 9.05 17.17 2.93
N THR A 242 10.35 17.42 2.81
CA THR A 242 11.22 16.67 1.88
C THR A 242 11.26 15.18 2.22
N ALA A 243 11.38 14.84 3.51
CA ALA A 243 11.41 13.46 3.99
C ALA A 243 10.09 12.74 3.69
N LEU A 244 8.95 13.37 4.01
CA LEU A 244 7.62 12.81 3.79
C LEU A 244 7.30 12.60 2.31
N LEU A 245 7.76 13.48 1.44
CA LEU A 245 7.55 13.33 0.00
C LEU A 245 8.44 12.25 -0.61
N LYS A 246 9.70 12.16 -0.19
CA LYS A 246 10.71 11.31 -0.88
C LYS A 246 10.90 9.94 -0.24
N ALA A 247 10.96 9.87 1.09
CA ALA A 247 11.38 8.67 1.80
C ALA A 247 10.95 8.68 3.27
N PRO A 248 9.64 8.63 3.59
CA PRO A 248 9.16 8.67 4.98
C PRO A 248 9.67 7.51 5.84
N TRP A 249 10.10 6.39 5.24
CA TRP A 249 10.76 5.29 5.97
C TRP A 249 12.12 5.65 6.56
N LYS A 250 12.75 6.73 6.09
CA LYS A 250 14.02 7.25 6.61
C LYS A 250 13.85 8.19 7.80
N LEU A 251 12.62 8.56 8.16
CA LEU A 251 12.38 9.26 9.41
C LEU A 251 12.91 8.42 10.57
N ASP A 252 13.49 9.08 11.56
CA ASP A 252 13.83 8.43 12.81
C ASP A 252 12.56 7.97 13.53
N GLU A 253 12.71 7.04 14.47
CA GLU A 253 11.59 6.44 15.21
C GLU A 253 10.74 7.49 15.91
N SER A 254 11.37 8.45 16.60
CA SER A 254 10.65 9.49 17.34
C SER A 254 9.84 10.41 16.42
N ALA A 255 10.39 10.78 15.27
CA ALA A 255 9.70 11.59 14.28
C ALA A 255 8.53 10.83 13.67
N ALA A 256 8.76 9.59 13.23
CA ALA A 256 7.73 8.76 12.62
C ALA A 256 6.55 8.54 13.56
N GLU A 257 6.83 8.22 14.83
CA GLU A 257 5.80 8.01 15.86
C GLU A 257 5.08 9.31 16.21
N TRP A 258 5.81 10.43 16.31
CA TRP A 258 5.18 11.70 16.61
C TRP A 258 4.22 12.14 15.51
N ILE A 259 4.60 12.00 14.23
CA ILE A 259 3.76 12.43 13.12
C ILE A 259 2.50 11.55 12.96
N THR A 260 2.60 10.25 13.23
CA THR A 260 1.44 9.36 13.21
C THR A 260 0.48 9.68 14.35
N ASN A 261 1.00 9.92 15.56
CA ASN A 261 0.22 10.33 16.73
C ASN A 261 -0.44 11.71 16.56
N SER A 262 0.22 12.61 15.83
CA SER A 262 -0.35 13.91 15.47
C SER A 262 -1.39 13.83 14.34
N GLY A 263 -1.62 12.64 13.79
CA GLY A 263 -2.75 12.37 12.92
C GLY A 263 -2.60 12.80 11.48
N ILE A 264 -1.40 12.72 10.89
CA ILE A 264 -1.18 13.04 9.46
C ILE A 264 -2.19 12.38 8.51
N ARG A 265 -2.66 11.16 8.83
CA ARG A 265 -3.64 10.41 8.02
C ARG A 265 -5.10 10.88 8.15
N TYR A 266 -5.41 11.71 9.14
CA TYR A 266 -6.78 12.12 9.45
C TYR A 266 -7.11 13.54 8.98
N LEU A 267 -6.17 14.19 8.30
CA LEU A 267 -6.43 15.45 7.66
C LEU A 267 -7.38 15.22 6.49
N SER A 268 -8.57 15.82 6.57
CA SER A 268 -9.46 15.90 5.43
C SER A 268 -8.84 16.79 4.36
N HIS A 269 -8.98 16.37 3.11
CA HIS A 269 -8.80 17.26 1.95
C HIS A 269 -9.92 18.29 1.87
#